data_AF-A0A7Y5JXT0-F1
#
_entry.id   AF-A0A7Y5JXT0-F1
#
_cell.length_a   1.000
_cell.length_b   1.000
_cell.length_c   1.000
_cell.angle_alpha   90.00
_cell.angle_beta   90.00
_cell.angle_gamma   90.00
#
_symmetry.space_group_name_H-M   'P 1'
#
loop_
_entity.id
_entity.type
_entity.pdbx_description
1 polymer ?
#
loop_
_entity_poly.entity_id
_entity_poly.type
_entity_poly.pdbx_seq_one_letter_code
_entity_poly.pdbx_strand_id
1 'polypeptide(L)'
;MAKSNRAETAARAAQLRAEAAHKDRQRTQVIAAAVAVVVVVIAVVVGITIANRPSEAPAASGGAAALQKLETLPATLFDSAPAPAPSQAPVKLSGGTPLKDGAKTKILYVGAEFCPFCAMERWALIGALSRFGTFSGLTDTTSSSSDVHPDTPTFSFKDAKYTSDVVSFDAVETQDRNNKPLQTLDGENLALFQKFNPGGGIPWVSYGGTHSTSGATVDANVFEGKTYDQIIAGISDPKSEIGKTVLPAINMISAQICAQTDNQPAGVCKSTGVVTASVLLKR
;
A
#
# COMPACT_ATOMS: atom_id res chain seq x y z
N MET A 1 53.96 -37.60 67.30
CA MET A 1 52.63 -37.10 66.89
C MET A 1 52.59 -36.52 65.46
N ALA A 2 53.37 -37.03 64.49
CA ALA A 2 53.44 -36.46 63.13
C ALA A 2 52.72 -37.29 62.04
N LYS A 3 52.37 -38.56 62.31
CA LYS A 3 51.70 -39.44 61.34
C LYS A 3 50.18 -39.23 61.26
N SER A 4 49.54 -38.70 62.32
CA SER A 4 48.09 -38.48 62.39
C SER A 4 47.61 -37.34 61.47
N ASN A 5 48.39 -36.25 61.35
CA ASN A 5 47.98 -35.06 60.59
C ASN A 5 48.00 -35.25 59.06
N ARG A 6 48.81 -36.18 58.52
CA ARG A 6 48.86 -36.46 57.08
C ARG A 6 47.68 -37.29 56.58
N ALA A 7 47.18 -38.21 57.39
CA ALA A 7 46.02 -39.03 57.03
C ALA A 7 44.74 -38.19 57.01
N GLU A 8 44.57 -37.28 57.98
CA GLU A 8 43.40 -36.40 58.06
C GLU A 8 43.37 -35.33 56.95
N THR A 9 44.54 -34.77 56.58
CA THR A 9 44.64 -33.83 55.46
C THR A 9 44.42 -34.49 54.09
N ALA A 10 44.89 -35.73 53.91
CA ALA A 10 44.62 -36.51 52.70
C ALA A 10 43.12 -36.85 52.55
N ALA A 11 42.45 -37.21 53.66
CA ALA A 11 41.01 -37.49 53.68
C ALA A 11 40.16 -36.25 53.36
N ARG A 12 40.48 -35.08 53.96
CA ARG A 12 39.80 -33.81 53.64
C ARG A 12 40.01 -33.40 52.18
N ALA A 13 41.22 -33.58 51.64
CA ALA A 13 41.51 -33.29 50.23
C ALA A 13 40.79 -34.25 49.26
N ALA A 14 40.52 -35.49 49.65
CA ALA A 14 39.71 -36.42 48.87
C ALA A 14 38.23 -36.05 48.89
N GLN A 15 37.69 -35.66 50.06
CA GLN A 15 36.30 -35.19 50.19
C GLN A 15 36.05 -33.90 49.39
N LEU A 16 36.97 -32.91 49.45
CA LEU A 16 36.86 -31.68 48.67
C LEU A 16 36.91 -31.93 47.15
N ARG A 17 37.70 -32.91 46.69
CA ARG A 17 37.74 -33.30 45.26
C ARG A 17 36.46 -34.02 44.84
N ALA A 18 35.87 -34.85 45.70
CA ALA A 18 34.60 -35.50 45.44
C ALA A 18 33.44 -34.48 45.36
N GLU A 19 33.36 -33.53 46.30
CA GLU A 19 32.38 -32.44 46.27
C GLU A 19 32.55 -31.53 45.05
N ALA A 20 33.80 -31.21 44.67
CA ALA A 20 34.08 -30.45 43.46
C ALA A 20 33.67 -31.19 42.18
N ALA A 21 33.91 -32.51 42.12
CA ALA A 21 33.49 -33.34 40.98
C ALA A 21 31.95 -33.44 40.85
N HIS A 22 31.22 -33.45 41.97
CA HIS A 22 29.75 -33.42 41.95
C HIS A 22 29.22 -32.06 41.44
N LYS A 23 29.79 -30.95 41.91
CA LYS A 23 29.41 -29.60 41.45
C LYS A 23 29.72 -29.39 39.97
N ASP A 24 30.84 -29.91 39.48
CA ASP A 24 31.21 -29.78 38.07
C ASP A 24 30.30 -30.60 37.14
N ARG A 25 29.91 -31.81 37.56
CA ARG A 25 28.89 -32.61 36.84
C ARG A 25 27.52 -31.94 36.83
N GLN A 26 27.07 -31.40 37.97
CA GLN A 26 25.81 -30.64 38.03
C GLN A 26 25.88 -29.39 37.14
N ARG A 27 26.97 -28.62 37.18
CA ARG A 27 27.15 -27.43 36.33
C ARG A 27 27.15 -27.80 34.85
N THR A 28 27.82 -28.87 34.46
CA THR A 28 27.86 -29.36 33.07
C THR A 28 26.50 -29.85 32.60
N GLN A 29 25.74 -30.55 33.45
CA GLN A 29 24.37 -30.98 33.15
C GLN A 29 23.40 -29.79 33.01
N VAL A 30 23.51 -28.78 33.86
CA VAL A 30 22.70 -27.55 33.78
C VAL A 30 23.02 -26.76 32.51
N ILE A 31 24.30 -26.62 32.15
CA ILE A 31 24.72 -25.96 30.90
C ILE A 31 24.21 -26.73 29.69
N ALA A 32 24.35 -28.06 29.67
CA ALA A 32 23.85 -28.90 28.58
C ALA A 32 22.32 -28.80 28.41
N ALA A 33 21.58 -28.79 29.53
CA ALA A 33 20.13 -28.59 29.51
C ALA A 33 19.74 -27.19 29.00
N ALA A 34 20.45 -26.15 29.43
CA ALA A 34 20.21 -24.78 28.96
C ALA A 34 20.48 -24.63 27.46
N VAL A 35 21.56 -25.22 26.95
CA VAL A 35 21.88 -25.22 25.51
C VAL A 35 20.81 -25.97 24.72
N ALA A 36 20.36 -27.13 25.20
CA ALA A 36 19.29 -27.88 24.54
C ALA A 36 17.98 -27.07 24.44
N VAL A 37 17.60 -26.37 25.52
CA VAL A 37 16.42 -25.49 25.51
C VAL A 37 16.57 -24.36 24.51
N VAL A 38 17.73 -23.69 24.46
CA VAL A 38 17.99 -22.61 23.49
C VAL A 38 17.90 -23.10 22.05
N VAL A 39 18.46 -24.29 21.75
CA VAL A 39 18.40 -24.88 20.41
C VAL A 39 16.95 -25.20 20.02
N VAL A 40 16.14 -25.75 20.93
CA VAL A 40 14.72 -26.02 20.68
C VAL A 40 13.94 -24.73 20.45
N VAL A 41 14.18 -23.69 21.25
CA VAL A 41 13.53 -22.38 21.06
C VAL A 41 13.89 -21.79 19.69
N ILE A 42 15.16 -21.82 19.30
CA ILE A 42 15.59 -21.36 17.97
C ILE A 42 14.93 -22.19 16.88
N ALA A 43 14.89 -23.51 17.00
CA ALA A 43 14.24 -24.37 16.02
C ALA A 43 12.73 -24.12 15.90
N VAL A 44 12.05 -23.84 17.01
CA VAL A 44 10.62 -23.48 17.02
C VAL A 44 10.40 -22.11 16.40
N VAL A 45 11.21 -21.10 16.73
CA VAL A 45 11.13 -19.76 16.13
C VAL A 45 11.41 -19.84 14.62
N VAL A 46 12.42 -20.59 14.20
CA VAL A 46 12.71 -20.84 12.78
C VAL A 46 11.58 -21.61 12.10
N GLY A 47 11.01 -22.62 12.77
CA GLY A 47 9.85 -23.35 12.28
C GLY A 47 8.61 -22.47 12.09
N ILE A 48 8.29 -21.61 13.06
CA ILE A 48 7.16 -20.67 13.00
C ILE A 48 7.40 -19.62 11.91
N THR A 49 8.61 -19.07 11.80
CA THR A 49 8.95 -18.09 10.77
C THR A 49 8.96 -18.67 9.36
N ILE A 50 9.27 -19.96 9.19
CA ILE A 50 9.17 -20.66 7.89
C ILE A 50 7.71 -21.02 7.59
N ALA A 51 6.95 -21.51 8.58
CA ALA A 51 5.54 -21.88 8.43
C ALA A 51 4.61 -20.68 8.19
N ASN A 52 4.97 -19.52 8.76
CA ASN A 52 4.27 -18.25 8.55
C ASN A 52 4.92 -17.38 7.48
N ARG A 53 5.76 -17.94 6.59
CA ARG A 53 6.15 -17.20 5.39
C ARG A 53 4.87 -16.91 4.59
N PRO A 54 4.59 -15.64 4.27
CA PRO A 54 3.61 -15.33 3.24
C PRO A 54 3.96 -16.17 2.00
N SER A 55 2.93 -16.71 1.32
CA SER A 55 3.16 -17.32 0.02
C SER A 55 3.94 -16.33 -0.84
N GLU A 56 4.99 -16.80 -1.55
CA GLU A 56 5.74 -15.96 -2.47
C GLU A 56 4.75 -15.16 -3.30
N ALA A 57 4.85 -13.83 -3.21
CA ALA A 57 4.04 -12.97 -4.05
C ALA A 57 4.28 -13.38 -5.51
N PRO A 58 3.22 -13.52 -6.31
CA PRO A 58 3.37 -13.79 -7.72
C PRO A 58 4.34 -12.75 -8.29
N ALA A 59 5.33 -13.19 -9.07
CA ALA A 59 6.14 -12.27 -9.86
C ALA A 59 5.21 -11.31 -10.62
N ALA A 60 5.60 -10.04 -10.74
CA ALA A 60 4.84 -9.02 -11.48
C ALA A 60 4.75 -9.42 -12.97
N SER A 61 3.83 -10.34 -13.27
CA SER A 61 3.50 -10.83 -14.59
C SER A 61 2.03 -10.51 -14.83
N GLY A 62 1.71 -10.02 -16.03
CA GLY A 62 0.36 -9.57 -16.38
C GLY A 62 0.10 -8.08 -16.14
N GLY A 63 1.03 -7.33 -15.55
CA GLY A 63 0.88 -5.90 -15.29
C GLY A 63 0.51 -5.08 -16.54
N ALA A 64 1.27 -5.25 -17.63
CA ALA A 64 0.98 -4.54 -18.88
C ALA A 64 -0.41 -4.85 -19.47
N ALA A 65 -0.84 -6.11 -19.46
CA ALA A 65 -2.15 -6.51 -19.97
C ALA A 65 -3.29 -6.00 -19.07
N ALA A 66 -3.09 -6.06 -17.75
CA ALA A 66 -4.03 -5.54 -16.78
C ALA A 66 -4.16 -4.01 -16.88
N LEU A 67 -3.06 -3.29 -17.08
CA LEU A 67 -3.04 -1.85 -17.32
C LEU A 67 -3.81 -1.49 -18.59
N GLN A 68 -3.48 -2.14 -19.72
CA GLN A 68 -4.17 -1.90 -20.98
C GLN A 68 -5.68 -2.10 -20.83
N LYS A 69 -6.10 -3.18 -20.16
CA LYS A 69 -7.52 -3.46 -19.93
C LYS A 69 -8.17 -2.44 -18.98
N LEU A 70 -7.46 -1.96 -17.96
CA LEU A 70 -7.92 -0.93 -17.04
C LEU A 70 -8.17 0.40 -17.77
N GLU A 71 -7.23 0.81 -18.62
CA GLU A 71 -7.33 2.06 -19.40
C GLU A 71 -8.46 2.03 -20.43
N THR A 72 -8.85 0.83 -20.90
CA THR A 72 -9.89 0.64 -21.92
C THR A 72 -11.18 0.02 -21.38
N LEU A 73 -11.46 0.11 -20.07
CA LEU A 73 -12.71 -0.40 -19.51
C LEU A 73 -13.93 0.27 -20.19
N PRO A 74 -14.97 -0.51 -20.57
CA PRO A 74 -16.12 0.04 -21.28
C PRO A 74 -16.98 0.92 -20.35
N ALA A 75 -17.54 1.99 -20.89
CA ALA A 75 -18.39 2.93 -20.13
C ALA A 75 -19.56 2.24 -19.41
N THR A 76 -20.14 1.20 -20.03
CA THR A 76 -21.25 0.42 -19.47
C THR A 76 -20.90 -0.27 -18.15
N LEU A 77 -19.63 -0.60 -17.93
CA LEU A 77 -19.16 -1.18 -16.67
C LEU A 77 -19.26 -0.16 -15.54
N PHE A 78 -18.84 1.08 -15.80
CA PHE A 78 -18.95 2.18 -14.85
C PHE A 78 -20.39 2.56 -14.56
N ASP A 79 -21.27 2.51 -15.56
CA ASP A 79 -22.71 2.76 -15.38
C ASP A 79 -23.41 1.65 -14.58
N SER A 80 -22.85 0.44 -14.59
CA SER A 80 -23.35 -0.71 -13.82
C SER A 80 -22.74 -0.82 -12.43
N ALA A 81 -21.86 0.10 -12.04
CA ALA A 81 -21.24 0.11 -10.73
C ALA A 81 -22.28 0.34 -9.62
N PRO A 82 -22.09 -0.24 -8.42
CA PRO A 82 -22.90 0.16 -7.28
C PRO A 82 -22.70 1.65 -6.95
N ALA A 83 -23.63 2.22 -6.18
CA ALA A 83 -23.48 3.59 -5.70
C ALA A 83 -22.26 3.70 -4.76
N PRO A 84 -21.48 4.78 -4.86
CA PRO A 84 -20.32 4.97 -4.01
C PRO A 84 -20.69 5.21 -2.55
N ALA A 85 -19.78 4.84 -1.64
CA ALA A 85 -19.90 5.14 -0.23
C ALA A 85 -19.41 6.57 0.09
N PRO A 86 -19.93 7.22 1.14
CA PRO A 86 -19.47 8.55 1.56
C PRO A 86 -17.95 8.65 1.83
N SER A 87 -17.32 7.56 2.29
CA SER A 87 -15.87 7.50 2.52
C SER A 87 -15.04 7.62 1.24
N GLN A 88 -15.65 7.40 0.07
CA GLN A 88 -14.99 7.52 -1.23
C GLN A 88 -15.09 8.95 -1.80
N ALA A 89 -15.88 9.82 -1.17
CA ALA A 89 -16.08 11.18 -1.64
C ALA A 89 -14.89 12.07 -1.24
N PRO A 90 -14.30 12.83 -2.18
CA PRO A 90 -13.31 13.84 -1.86
C PRO A 90 -13.89 14.88 -0.89
N VAL A 91 -13.09 15.25 0.10
CA VAL A 91 -13.46 16.25 1.11
C VAL A 91 -13.05 17.63 0.62
N LYS A 92 -13.93 18.62 0.82
CA LYS A 92 -13.63 20.02 0.52
C LYS A 92 -12.52 20.57 1.42
N LEU A 93 -11.52 21.20 0.82
CA LEU A 93 -10.41 21.83 1.51
C LEU A 93 -10.79 23.25 1.94
N SER A 94 -10.86 23.48 3.26
CA SER A 94 -11.15 24.81 3.81
C SER A 94 -10.06 25.80 3.45
N GLY A 95 -10.41 26.87 2.72
CA GLY A 95 -9.42 27.82 2.19
C GLY A 95 -8.57 27.26 1.03
N GLY A 96 -9.04 26.19 0.38
CA GLY A 96 -8.54 25.72 -0.90
C GLY A 96 -8.87 26.70 -2.03
N THR A 97 -7.95 26.81 -2.98
CA THR A 97 -8.08 27.68 -4.15
C THR A 97 -8.00 26.85 -5.42
N PRO A 98 -8.79 27.14 -6.45
CA PRO A 98 -8.70 26.44 -7.73
C PRO A 98 -7.27 26.44 -8.28
N LEU A 99 -6.71 25.26 -8.52
CA LEU A 99 -5.42 25.08 -9.16
C LEU A 99 -5.60 24.63 -10.60
N LYS A 100 -4.93 25.34 -11.51
CA LYS A 100 -4.97 25.07 -12.95
C LYS A 100 -3.56 25.07 -13.53
N ASP A 101 -3.37 24.29 -14.58
CA ASP A 101 -2.24 24.39 -15.51
C ASP A 101 -2.78 24.91 -16.85
N GLY A 102 -2.59 26.20 -17.09
CA GLY A 102 -3.30 26.92 -18.15
C GLY A 102 -4.81 26.81 -17.96
N ALA A 103 -5.50 26.21 -18.94
CA ALA A 103 -6.95 25.97 -18.88
C ALA A 103 -7.33 24.67 -18.16
N LYS A 104 -6.37 23.78 -17.90
CA LYS A 104 -6.61 22.43 -17.37
C LYS A 104 -6.71 22.46 -15.86
N THR A 105 -7.62 21.67 -15.30
CA THR A 105 -7.68 21.45 -13.85
C THR A 105 -6.51 20.58 -13.41
N LYS A 106 -5.79 21.02 -12.37
CA LYS A 106 -4.64 20.28 -11.85
C LYS A 106 -5.06 19.20 -10.86
N ILE A 107 -4.67 17.97 -11.11
CA ILE A 107 -4.78 16.85 -10.17
C ILE A 107 -3.37 16.51 -9.68
N LEU A 108 -3.19 16.43 -8.36
CA LEU A 108 -1.92 16.06 -7.74
C LEU A 108 -2.09 14.77 -6.96
N TYR A 109 -1.28 13.76 -7.27
CA TYR A 109 -1.12 12.56 -6.47
C TYR A 109 0.20 12.61 -5.68
N VAL A 110 0.15 12.32 -4.39
CA VAL A 110 1.33 12.09 -3.54
C VAL A 110 1.23 10.70 -2.93
N GLY A 111 2.27 9.89 -3.16
CA GLY A 111 2.33 8.52 -2.69
C GLY A 111 3.75 8.01 -2.54
N ALA A 112 3.84 6.69 -2.38
CA ALA A 112 5.08 5.95 -2.42
C ALA A 112 4.80 4.53 -2.90
N GLU A 113 5.73 3.91 -3.61
CA GLU A 113 5.56 2.55 -4.11
C GLU A 113 5.45 1.54 -2.97
N PHE A 114 6.15 1.72 -1.84
CA PHE A 114 6.08 0.80 -0.69
C PHE A 114 4.68 0.69 -0.08
N CYS A 115 3.86 1.74 -0.21
CA CYS A 115 2.61 1.91 0.52
C CYS A 115 1.48 1.07 -0.10
N PRO A 116 0.89 0.09 0.62
CA PRO A 116 -0.16 -0.77 0.07
C PRO A 116 -1.47 -0.05 -0.24
N PHE A 117 -1.89 0.90 0.61
CA PHE A 117 -3.06 1.72 0.32
C PHE A 117 -2.87 2.57 -0.94
N CYS A 118 -1.63 3.02 -1.17
CA CYS A 118 -1.24 3.70 -2.39
C CYS A 118 -1.36 2.76 -3.59
N ALA A 119 -0.87 1.53 -3.44
CA ALA A 119 -0.97 0.49 -4.46
C ALA A 119 -2.42 0.26 -4.91
N MET A 120 -3.37 0.21 -3.98
CA MET A 120 -4.78 -0.02 -4.26
C MET A 120 -5.45 1.21 -4.90
N GLU A 121 -5.16 2.41 -4.39
CA GLU A 121 -5.74 3.67 -4.89
C GLU A 121 -5.33 3.94 -6.35
N ARG A 122 -4.11 3.58 -6.76
CA ARG A 122 -3.63 3.79 -8.14
C ARG A 122 -4.52 3.10 -9.17
N TRP A 123 -5.12 1.95 -8.86
CA TRP A 123 -6.07 1.28 -9.76
C TRP A 123 -7.29 2.16 -10.04
N ALA A 124 -7.89 2.74 -9.00
CA ALA A 124 -9.05 3.62 -9.17
C ALA A 124 -8.66 4.95 -9.85
N LEU A 125 -7.51 5.51 -9.50
CA LEU A 125 -7.05 6.78 -10.07
C LEU A 125 -6.69 6.64 -11.56
N ILE A 126 -5.97 5.59 -11.95
CA ILE A 126 -5.66 5.30 -13.36
C ILE A 126 -6.96 5.05 -14.14
N GLY A 127 -7.86 4.22 -13.61
CA GLY A 127 -9.14 3.93 -14.26
C GLY A 127 -10.01 5.17 -14.46
N ALA A 128 -10.00 6.12 -13.52
CA ALA A 128 -10.71 7.38 -13.66
C ALA A 128 -10.04 8.33 -14.66
N LEU A 129 -8.73 8.58 -14.54
CA LEU A 129 -8.00 9.50 -15.42
C LEU A 129 -7.96 9.01 -16.87
N SER A 130 -7.95 7.71 -17.12
CA SER A 130 -8.03 7.15 -18.48
C SER A 130 -9.33 7.50 -19.22
N ARG A 131 -10.35 7.98 -18.51
CA ARG A 131 -11.60 8.48 -19.11
C ARG A 131 -11.46 9.91 -19.63
N PHE A 132 -10.47 10.66 -19.16
CA PHE A 132 -10.25 12.07 -19.49
C PHE A 132 -9.00 12.29 -20.34
N GLY A 133 -8.16 11.27 -20.51
CA GLY A 133 -6.86 11.39 -21.16
C GLY A 133 -6.16 10.04 -21.31
N THR A 134 -4.87 10.11 -21.60
CA THR A 134 -4.03 8.94 -21.85
C THR A 134 -2.76 8.98 -21.03
N PHE A 135 -2.36 7.83 -20.51
CA PHE A 135 -1.07 7.66 -19.86
C PHE A 135 -0.01 7.12 -20.83
N SER A 136 1.24 7.39 -20.51
CA SER A 136 2.41 6.69 -21.03
C SER A 136 3.46 6.61 -19.93
N GLY A 137 4.35 5.63 -19.97
CA GLY A 137 5.44 5.50 -18.98
C GLY A 137 5.02 4.95 -17.62
N LEU A 138 3.77 4.50 -17.45
CA LEU A 138 3.37 3.67 -16.30
C LEU A 138 4.12 2.33 -16.37
N THR A 139 4.73 1.93 -15.25
CA THR A 139 5.40 0.64 -15.09
C THR A 139 4.75 -0.15 -13.97
N ASP A 140 4.73 -1.47 -14.07
CA ASP A 140 4.27 -2.34 -12.99
C ASP A 140 5.28 -2.39 -11.84
N THR A 141 4.75 -2.52 -10.63
CA THR A 141 5.49 -2.69 -9.37
C THR A 141 4.61 -3.43 -8.36
N THR A 142 5.06 -3.54 -7.12
CA THR A 142 4.26 -4.02 -5.99
C THR A 142 4.51 -3.13 -4.77
N SER A 143 3.58 -3.13 -3.81
CA SER A 143 3.87 -2.58 -2.48
C SER A 143 5.03 -3.31 -1.79
N SER A 144 5.49 -2.78 -0.65
CA SER A 144 6.52 -3.45 0.16
C SER A 144 6.09 -4.86 0.55
N SER A 145 7.03 -5.78 0.59
CA SER A 145 6.82 -7.16 1.05
C SER A 145 6.66 -7.29 2.56
N SER A 146 6.81 -6.20 3.32
CA SER A 146 6.82 -6.22 4.80
C SER A 146 5.78 -5.32 5.45
N ASP A 147 4.82 -4.80 4.68
CA ASP A 147 3.72 -3.96 5.19
C ASP A 147 2.44 -4.80 5.42
N VAL A 148 1.36 -4.18 5.90
CA VAL A 148 0.09 -4.82 6.29
C VAL A 148 -0.61 -5.55 5.15
N HIS A 149 -0.39 -5.13 3.90
CA HIS A 149 -0.83 -5.85 2.70
C HIS A 149 0.39 -6.04 1.77
N PRO A 150 1.20 -7.09 2.03
CA PRO A 150 2.48 -7.23 1.38
C PRO A 150 2.33 -7.50 -0.11
N ASP A 151 3.27 -6.97 -0.90
CA ASP A 151 3.41 -7.24 -2.33
C ASP A 151 2.12 -7.06 -3.14
N THR A 152 1.30 -6.07 -2.79
CA THR A 152 0.05 -5.74 -3.49
C THR A 152 0.40 -5.26 -4.92
N PRO A 153 -0.07 -5.92 -6.00
CA PRO A 153 0.24 -5.51 -7.37
C PRO A 153 -0.34 -4.13 -7.73
N THR A 154 0.49 -3.28 -8.34
CA THR A 154 0.11 -1.90 -8.72
C THR A 154 1.08 -1.26 -9.71
N PHE A 155 0.73 -0.10 -10.23
CA PHE A 155 1.59 0.64 -11.17
C PHE A 155 2.37 1.73 -10.43
N SER A 156 3.51 2.14 -10.98
CA SER A 156 4.26 3.31 -10.50
C SER A 156 3.96 4.51 -11.37
N PHE A 157 3.73 5.67 -10.74
CA PHE A 157 3.61 6.94 -11.44
C PHE A 157 4.95 7.65 -11.68
N LYS A 158 6.08 7.11 -11.20
CA LYS A 158 7.39 7.77 -11.22
C LYS A 158 7.76 8.34 -12.58
N ASP A 159 7.59 7.56 -13.64
CA ASP A 159 7.92 7.94 -15.02
C ASP A 159 6.67 8.20 -15.88
N ALA A 160 5.50 8.30 -15.23
CA ALA A 160 4.22 8.48 -15.91
C ALA A 160 4.11 9.88 -16.51
N LYS A 161 3.59 9.93 -17.73
CA LYS A 161 3.18 11.15 -18.43
C LYS A 161 1.70 11.04 -18.75
N TYR A 162 0.98 12.13 -18.58
CA TYR A 162 -0.46 12.18 -18.81
C TYR A 162 -0.83 13.28 -19.79
N THR A 163 -1.64 12.93 -20.78
CA THR A 163 -2.13 13.87 -21.81
C THR A 163 -3.66 13.93 -21.79
N SER A 164 -4.19 15.14 -21.63
CA SER A 164 -5.63 15.43 -21.65
C SER A 164 -5.87 16.88 -22.07
N ASP A 165 -7.05 17.17 -22.62
CA ASP A 165 -7.48 18.53 -22.96
C ASP A 165 -7.98 19.32 -21.75
N VAL A 166 -8.40 18.64 -20.68
CA VAL A 166 -9.12 19.26 -19.54
C VAL A 166 -8.45 19.07 -18.18
N VAL A 167 -7.53 18.10 -18.06
CA VAL A 167 -6.84 17.79 -16.81
C VAL A 167 -5.32 17.81 -17.02
N SER A 168 -4.59 18.42 -16.09
CA SER A 168 -3.17 18.16 -15.90
C SER A 168 -3.00 17.25 -14.69
N PHE A 169 -2.06 16.33 -14.76
CA PHE A 169 -1.81 15.36 -13.70
C PHE A 169 -0.33 15.36 -13.33
N ASP A 170 -0.07 15.70 -12.08
CA ASP A 170 1.24 15.57 -11.44
C ASP A 170 1.16 14.43 -10.43
N ALA A 171 2.18 13.58 -10.40
CA ALA A 171 2.31 12.52 -9.41
C ALA A 171 3.72 12.54 -8.82
N VAL A 172 3.80 12.31 -7.51
CA VAL A 172 5.07 12.18 -6.80
C VAL A 172 5.08 10.86 -6.03
N GLU A 173 5.93 9.94 -6.48
CA GLU A 173 6.29 8.72 -5.77
C GLU A 173 7.52 8.98 -4.91
N THR A 174 7.30 9.27 -3.63
CA THR A 174 8.37 9.73 -2.74
C THR A 174 9.43 8.66 -2.48
N GLN A 175 9.03 7.40 -2.45
CA GLN A 175 9.91 6.25 -2.17
C GLN A 175 9.54 5.05 -3.04
N ASP A 176 10.54 4.22 -3.35
CA ASP A 176 10.37 2.93 -4.02
C ASP A 176 9.81 1.87 -3.07
N ARG A 177 9.50 0.68 -3.59
CA ARG A 177 8.95 -0.43 -2.77
C ARG A 177 9.85 -0.89 -1.62
N ASN A 178 11.14 -0.56 -1.67
CA ASN A 178 12.14 -0.90 -0.67
C ASN A 178 12.43 0.26 0.29
N ASN A 179 11.58 1.29 0.32
CA ASN A 179 11.74 2.51 1.12
C ASN A 179 12.98 3.35 0.75
N LYS A 180 13.49 3.22 -0.48
CA LYS A 180 14.54 4.12 -0.97
C LYS A 180 13.89 5.38 -1.55
N PRO A 181 14.46 6.58 -1.30
CA PRO A 181 13.97 7.80 -1.93
C PRO A 181 13.89 7.65 -3.46
N LEU A 182 12.79 8.11 -4.06
CA LEU A 182 12.51 7.92 -5.48
C LEU A 182 12.26 9.24 -6.22
N GLN A 183 11.34 10.07 -5.73
CA GLN A 183 11.11 11.43 -6.21
C GLN A 183 11.00 12.41 -5.03
N THR A 184 11.34 13.68 -5.27
CA THR A 184 11.24 14.72 -4.26
C THR A 184 9.90 15.45 -4.41
N LEU A 185 9.12 15.54 -3.32
CA LEU A 185 7.98 16.45 -3.24
C LEU A 185 8.50 17.83 -2.83
N ASP A 186 8.41 18.82 -3.72
CA ASP A 186 8.89 20.17 -3.50
C ASP A 186 7.93 21.25 -4.05
N GLY A 187 8.36 22.51 -3.95
CA GLY A 187 7.68 23.67 -4.52
C GLY A 187 6.22 23.82 -4.07
N GLU A 188 5.36 24.20 -5.02
CA GLU A 188 3.93 24.42 -4.78
C GLU A 188 3.19 23.13 -4.38
N ASN A 189 3.63 21.97 -4.89
CA ASN A 189 3.04 20.68 -4.56
C ASN A 189 3.30 20.32 -3.09
N LEU A 190 4.52 20.57 -2.57
CA LEU A 190 4.83 20.41 -1.15
C LEU A 190 4.03 21.39 -0.28
N ALA A 191 3.95 22.66 -0.65
CA ALA A 191 3.20 23.66 0.10
C ALA A 191 1.70 23.29 0.20
N LEU A 192 1.11 22.81 -0.89
CA LEU A 192 -0.26 22.34 -0.93
C LEU A 192 -0.46 21.11 -0.02
N PHE A 193 0.41 20.11 -0.16
CA PHE A 193 0.37 18.89 0.63
C PHE A 193 0.49 19.18 2.13
N GLN A 194 1.47 20.00 2.55
CA GLN A 194 1.65 20.34 3.96
C GLN A 194 0.48 21.16 4.54
N LYS A 195 -0.09 22.07 3.76
CA LYS A 195 -1.23 22.90 4.19
C LYS A 195 -2.48 22.06 4.46
N PHE A 196 -2.76 21.08 3.59
CA PHE A 196 -4.03 20.34 3.60
C PHE A 196 -3.94 18.90 4.08
N ASN A 197 -2.72 18.38 4.26
CA ASN A 197 -2.43 17.06 4.81
C ASN A 197 -1.24 17.14 5.78
N PRO A 198 -1.33 17.91 6.88
CA PRO A 198 -0.22 18.11 7.82
C PRO A 198 0.24 16.81 8.51
N GLY A 199 -0.60 15.77 8.53
CA GLY A 199 -0.25 14.45 9.02
C GLY A 199 0.59 13.60 8.05
N GLY A 200 0.78 14.05 6.80
CA GLY A 200 1.62 13.38 5.81
C GLY A 200 1.09 12.02 5.33
N GLY A 201 -0.19 11.71 5.56
CA GLY A 201 -0.78 10.43 5.17
C GLY A 201 -0.77 10.24 3.66
N ILE A 202 -0.51 9.02 3.20
CA ILE A 202 -0.52 8.62 1.78
C ILE A 202 -1.40 7.37 1.58
N PRO A 203 -2.04 7.19 0.41
CA PRO A 203 -2.04 8.11 -0.73
C PRO A 203 -2.83 9.39 -0.43
N TRP A 204 -2.42 10.50 -1.02
CA TRP A 204 -3.17 11.74 -0.97
C TRP A 204 -3.37 12.27 -2.38
N VAL A 205 -4.61 12.62 -2.71
CA VAL A 205 -4.95 13.16 -4.03
C VAL A 205 -5.62 14.50 -3.86
N SER A 206 -5.05 15.55 -4.43
CA SER A 206 -5.71 16.84 -4.58
C SER A 206 -6.42 16.91 -5.91
N TYR A 207 -7.68 17.34 -5.85
CA TYR A 207 -8.48 17.66 -7.02
C TYR A 207 -8.56 19.18 -7.12
N GLY A 208 -7.91 19.77 -8.12
CA GLY A 208 -8.01 21.19 -8.46
C GLY A 208 -7.71 22.13 -7.30
N GLY A 209 -6.94 21.71 -6.29
CA GLY A 209 -6.61 22.50 -5.10
C GLY A 209 -7.77 22.83 -4.15
N THR A 210 -8.96 22.27 -4.39
CA THR A 210 -10.17 22.60 -3.61
C THR A 210 -10.78 21.40 -2.89
N HIS A 211 -10.45 20.18 -3.31
CA HIS A 211 -10.91 18.95 -2.69
C HIS A 211 -9.76 17.96 -2.60
N SER A 212 -9.84 17.00 -1.68
CA SER A 212 -8.86 15.92 -1.62
C SER A 212 -9.41 14.61 -1.07
N THR A 213 -8.77 13.51 -1.44
CA THR A 213 -8.87 12.23 -0.72
C THR A 213 -7.57 11.98 0.03
N SER A 214 -7.67 11.35 1.21
CA SER A 214 -6.54 10.95 2.04
C SER A 214 -6.76 9.50 2.47
N GLY A 215 -5.79 8.63 2.19
CA GLY A 215 -5.96 7.18 2.27
C GLY A 215 -6.57 6.59 0.99
N ALA A 216 -6.61 5.25 0.92
CA ALA A 216 -7.27 4.55 -0.16
C ALA A 216 -8.79 4.75 -0.11
N THR A 217 -9.39 4.99 -1.26
CA THR A 217 -10.85 5.09 -1.45
C THR A 217 -11.49 3.74 -1.79
N VAL A 218 -10.71 2.68 -1.74
CA VAL A 218 -11.12 1.30 -2.02
C VAL A 218 -10.88 0.41 -0.80
N ASP A 219 -11.65 -0.67 -0.68
CA ASP A 219 -11.42 -1.68 0.36
C ASP A 219 -10.07 -2.36 0.11
N ALA A 220 -9.17 -2.29 1.08
CA ALA A 220 -7.83 -2.85 0.96
C ALA A 220 -7.81 -4.38 1.00
N ASN A 221 -8.74 -4.98 1.75
CA ASN A 221 -8.72 -6.42 2.03
C ASN A 221 -9.01 -7.25 0.78
N VAL A 222 -9.77 -6.71 -0.18
CA VAL A 222 -10.16 -7.45 -1.39
C VAL A 222 -9.00 -7.65 -2.37
N PHE A 223 -7.91 -6.91 -2.21
CA PHE A 223 -6.67 -7.03 -3.01
C PHE A 223 -5.69 -8.07 -2.45
N GLU A 224 -5.87 -8.50 -1.20
CA GLU A 224 -4.91 -9.36 -0.52
C GLU A 224 -4.71 -10.69 -1.27
N GLY A 225 -3.44 -11.03 -1.50
CA GLY A 225 -3.01 -12.23 -2.19
C GLY A 225 -3.45 -12.33 -3.67
N LYS A 226 -3.92 -11.24 -4.29
CA LYS A 226 -4.37 -11.25 -5.69
C LYS A 226 -3.21 -10.98 -6.65
N THR A 227 -3.28 -11.58 -7.84
CA THR A 227 -2.43 -11.23 -8.99
C THR A 227 -3.00 -10.05 -9.77
N TYR A 228 -2.21 -9.46 -10.69
CA TYR A 228 -2.71 -8.48 -11.67
C TYR A 228 -3.96 -8.97 -12.41
N ASP A 229 -3.92 -10.20 -12.93
CA ASP A 229 -5.02 -10.79 -13.68
C ASP A 229 -6.30 -10.94 -12.84
N GLN A 230 -6.15 -11.36 -11.58
CA GLN A 230 -7.28 -11.47 -10.65
C GLN A 230 -7.86 -10.11 -10.28
N ILE A 231 -7.00 -9.11 -10.06
CA ILE A 231 -7.44 -7.74 -9.77
C ILE A 231 -8.22 -7.18 -10.95
N ILE A 232 -7.67 -7.20 -12.16
CA ILE A 232 -8.36 -6.63 -13.32
C ILE A 232 -9.61 -7.42 -13.71
N ALA A 233 -9.61 -8.74 -13.55
CA ALA A 233 -10.81 -9.56 -13.71
C ALA A 233 -11.90 -9.17 -12.70
N GLY A 234 -11.52 -8.96 -11.43
CA GLY A 234 -12.41 -8.46 -10.39
C GLY A 234 -12.97 -7.08 -10.72
N ILE A 235 -12.12 -6.12 -11.08
CA ILE A 235 -12.57 -4.78 -11.50
C ILE A 235 -13.55 -4.87 -12.68
N SER A 236 -13.33 -5.81 -13.61
CA SER A 236 -14.19 -6.03 -14.78
C SER A 236 -15.56 -6.67 -14.46
N ASP A 237 -15.79 -7.10 -13.23
CA ASP A 237 -17.06 -7.64 -12.75
C ASP A 237 -17.65 -6.75 -11.65
N PRO A 238 -18.72 -5.98 -11.92
CA PRO A 238 -19.36 -5.10 -10.93
C PRO A 238 -19.91 -5.80 -9.69
N LYS A 239 -20.06 -7.13 -9.75
CA LYS A 239 -20.56 -7.96 -8.66
C LYS A 239 -19.46 -8.58 -7.81
N SER A 240 -18.21 -8.56 -8.28
CA SER A 240 -17.08 -9.03 -7.49
C SER A 240 -16.78 -8.07 -6.34
N GLU A 241 -16.13 -8.56 -5.28
CA GLU A 241 -15.77 -7.71 -4.14
C GLU A 241 -14.80 -6.57 -4.54
N ILE A 242 -13.90 -6.82 -5.50
CA ILE A 242 -13.02 -5.79 -6.07
C ILE A 242 -13.82 -4.77 -6.90
N GLY A 243 -14.70 -5.25 -7.80
CA GLY A 243 -15.52 -4.37 -8.64
C GLY A 243 -16.48 -3.50 -7.84
N LYS A 244 -17.03 -4.03 -6.74
CA LYS A 244 -17.92 -3.30 -5.81
C LYS A 244 -17.24 -2.13 -5.11
N THR A 245 -15.92 -2.11 -4.99
CA THR A 245 -15.19 -1.02 -4.35
C THR A 245 -14.47 -0.11 -5.35
N VAL A 246 -13.84 -0.69 -6.38
CA VAL A 246 -13.02 0.05 -7.36
C VAL A 246 -13.87 0.83 -8.36
N LEU A 247 -14.93 0.24 -8.93
CA LEU A 247 -15.76 0.93 -9.91
C LEU A 247 -16.48 2.17 -9.34
N PRO A 248 -17.11 2.13 -8.14
CA PRO A 248 -17.64 3.35 -7.56
C PRO A 248 -16.57 4.39 -7.21
N ALA A 249 -15.37 3.97 -6.78
CA ALA A 249 -14.25 4.90 -6.57
C ALA A 249 -13.86 5.62 -7.88
N ILE A 250 -13.76 4.88 -8.99
CA ILE A 250 -13.53 5.46 -10.33
C ILE A 250 -14.62 6.48 -10.68
N ASN A 251 -15.88 6.18 -10.41
CA ASN A 251 -16.99 7.10 -10.65
C ASN A 251 -16.94 8.33 -9.74
N MET A 252 -16.56 8.19 -8.46
CA MET A 252 -16.40 9.34 -7.54
C MET A 252 -15.27 10.27 -7.97
N ILE A 253 -14.11 9.71 -8.32
CA ILE A 253 -12.98 10.49 -8.85
C ILE A 253 -13.40 11.18 -10.14
N SER A 254 -14.08 10.48 -11.04
CA SER A 254 -14.58 11.05 -12.30
C SER A 254 -15.59 12.17 -12.06
N ALA A 255 -16.51 12.00 -11.10
CA ALA A 255 -17.48 13.04 -10.73
C ALA A 255 -16.80 14.27 -10.15
N GLN A 256 -15.77 14.08 -9.33
CA GLN A 256 -15.00 15.19 -8.77
C GLN A 256 -14.24 15.96 -9.87
N ILE A 257 -13.64 15.26 -10.83
CA ILE A 257 -13.00 15.89 -12.00
C ILE A 257 -14.05 16.65 -12.82
N CYS A 258 -15.21 16.06 -13.11
CA CYS A 258 -16.29 16.71 -13.85
C CYS A 258 -16.80 17.99 -13.19
N ALA A 259 -16.86 18.02 -11.86
CA ALA A 259 -17.20 19.23 -11.10
C ALA A 259 -16.15 20.36 -11.25
N GLN A 260 -14.92 20.02 -11.64
CA GLN A 260 -13.81 20.96 -11.81
C GLN A 260 -13.52 21.32 -13.26
N THR A 261 -14.09 20.60 -14.21
CA THR A 261 -13.90 20.81 -15.64
C THR A 261 -15.17 21.34 -16.33
N ASP A 262 -16.07 21.97 -15.56
CA ASP A 262 -17.36 22.46 -16.06
C ASP A 262 -18.15 21.37 -16.83
N ASN A 263 -18.10 20.12 -16.32
CA ASN A 263 -18.69 18.91 -16.89
C ASN A 263 -18.12 18.49 -18.26
N GLN A 264 -16.82 18.71 -18.49
CA GLN A 264 -16.12 18.20 -19.69
C GLN A 264 -15.17 17.04 -19.39
N PRO A 265 -15.08 16.03 -20.29
CA PRO A 265 -15.87 15.86 -21.50
C PRO A 265 -17.28 15.35 -21.19
N ALA A 266 -18.28 15.85 -21.91
CA ALA A 266 -19.69 15.54 -21.66
C ALA A 266 -20.02 14.03 -21.67
N GLY A 267 -19.34 13.23 -22.51
CA GLY A 267 -19.54 11.78 -22.57
C GLY A 267 -19.22 11.06 -21.26
N VAL A 268 -18.23 11.56 -20.51
CA VAL A 268 -17.91 11.04 -19.17
C VAL A 268 -18.83 11.67 -18.13
N CYS A 269 -18.93 13.00 -18.15
CA CYS A 269 -19.60 13.75 -17.08
C CYS A 269 -21.12 13.58 -17.03
N LYS A 270 -21.73 13.11 -18.11
CA LYS A 270 -23.16 12.77 -18.17
C LYS A 270 -23.44 11.27 -18.07
N SER A 271 -22.41 10.43 -17.92
CA SER A 271 -22.60 8.99 -17.72
C SER A 271 -23.37 8.71 -16.42
N THR A 272 -24.18 7.66 -16.41
CA THR A 272 -25.05 7.31 -15.28
C THR A 272 -24.25 7.07 -14.01
N GLY A 273 -23.11 6.41 -14.10
CA GLY A 273 -22.21 6.18 -12.96
C GLY A 273 -21.71 7.48 -12.33
N VAL A 274 -21.28 8.44 -13.17
CA VAL A 274 -20.77 9.74 -12.72
C VAL A 274 -21.88 10.61 -12.13
N VAL A 275 -23.06 10.64 -12.77
CA VAL A 275 -24.21 11.40 -12.26
C VAL A 275 -24.65 10.87 -10.89
N THR A 276 -24.72 9.54 -10.72
CA THR A 276 -25.03 8.90 -9.44
C THR A 276 -24.01 9.27 -8.37
N ALA A 277 -22.72 9.21 -8.70
CA ALA A 277 -21.62 9.60 -7.81
C ALA A 277 -21.68 11.09 -7.39
N SER A 278 -22.01 11.99 -8.32
CA SER A 278 -22.04 13.44 -8.08
C SER A 278 -22.99 13.88 -6.96
N VAL A 279 -23.97 13.05 -6.59
CA VAL A 279 -24.89 13.31 -5.47
C VAL A 279 -24.14 13.47 -4.15
N LEU A 280 -23.04 12.74 -3.95
CA LEU A 280 -22.24 12.84 -2.73
C LEU A 280 -21.36 14.10 -2.67
N LEU A 281 -21.05 14.72 -3.80
CA LEU A 281 -20.25 15.96 -3.84
C LEU A 281 -21.03 17.21 -3.43
N LYS A 282 -22.37 17.11 -3.40
CA LYS A 282 -23.28 18.22 -3.04
C LYS A 282 -23.59 18.27 -1.53
N ARG A 283 -23.02 17.35 -0.76
CA ARG A 283 -23.19 17.26 0.70
C ARG A 283 -22.11 18.08 1.39
#